data_AF-A0A1G0R0X7-F1
#
_entry.id   AF-A0A1G0R0X7-F1
#
_cell.length_a   1.000
_cell.length_b   1.000
_cell.length_c   1.000
_cell.angle_alpha   90.00
_cell.angle_beta   90.00
_cell.angle_gamma   90.00
#
_symmetry.space_group_name_H-M   'P 1'
#
loop_
_entity.id
_entity.type
_entity.pdbx_description
1 polymer ?
#
loop_
_entity_poly.entity_id
_entity_poly.type
_entity_poly.pdbx_seq_one_letter_code
_entity_poly.pdbx_strand_id
1 'polypeptide(L)'
;MSAQVVYEPLHRDIYNFLAGLSQKGIIEYNDQVKPLSRIYIAQKLIEATGQTGLTPLDKEELEFYKKDFFNEIGFFKEEKREKKFNIVEKDQGERLRLFSYSDDKFKLNVSPIFGIKAGLRYEKKLTHFWNGIYFYGYINDFLGFSFDFRDNTESGETIDKLKQFTPATGVNAKTSRNIVNYSNNKMEYSEAKTSISANWSWGNITVGKEFFGWGYGEGGKLVLSSKAPSFPFVRLDLDLADWLSFNYIHAWLSSDVVDSSDIYIASDGRERFHFREKYLAAHTLTIIPIEGLNVSLGESIVYSDKIEALYLMPFMFFRLADHYLSRHYNGAGSNAQLFASISSRNQLQNTHLYGTLFIDEITLNNVFNPKKQRNHFGFSLGASTIDLPVDNLKFTLEFTKVYPYVYSHFIRTTTYQSASYTLGHWMGSNADQVYASLNYRFLRGLKATLWGQYIRKGEPEDESKQQE
;
A
#
# COMPACT_ATOMS: atom_id res chain seq x y z
N MET A 1 -2.55 26.14 10.06
CA MET A 1 -3.88 25.67 9.61
C MET A 1 -4.02 24.21 9.97
N SER A 2 -5.16 23.79 10.50
CA SER A 2 -5.47 22.37 10.72
C SER A 2 -6.00 21.80 9.40
N ALA A 3 -5.23 20.92 8.77
CA ALA A 3 -5.49 20.46 7.41
C ALA A 3 -6.25 19.13 7.42
N GLN A 4 -7.49 19.11 6.96
CA GLN A 4 -8.40 17.96 7.02
C GLN A 4 -7.84 16.72 6.30
N VAL A 5 -7.67 15.59 6.99
CA VAL A 5 -7.05 14.38 6.40
C VAL A 5 -8.09 13.38 5.92
N VAL A 6 -8.12 13.15 4.61
CA VAL A 6 -8.71 11.97 3.97
C VAL A 6 -7.63 11.36 3.10
N TYR A 7 -7.49 10.04 3.07
CA TYR A 7 -6.51 9.38 2.21
C TYR A 7 -7.06 9.10 0.82
N GLU A 8 -6.23 9.29 -0.20
CA GLU A 8 -6.57 8.90 -1.56
C GLU A 8 -6.36 7.38 -1.75
N PRO A 9 -7.31 6.65 -2.36
CA PRO A 9 -7.15 5.21 -2.57
C PRO A 9 -5.96 4.85 -3.49
N LEU A 10 -5.20 3.81 -3.14
CA LEU A 10 -3.96 3.40 -3.85
C LEU A 10 -4.09 3.13 -5.36
N HIS A 11 -5.29 2.81 -5.84
CA HIS A 11 -5.54 2.48 -7.25
C HIS A 11 -5.72 3.70 -8.15
N ARG A 12 -5.55 4.92 -7.63
CA ARG A 12 -5.78 6.17 -8.34
C ARG A 12 -4.54 6.62 -9.13
N ASP A 13 -4.72 7.07 -10.36
CA ASP A 13 -3.61 7.44 -11.25
C ASP A 13 -2.84 8.71 -10.82
N ILE A 14 -3.39 9.52 -9.90
CA ILE A 14 -2.73 10.72 -9.39
C ILE A 14 -1.34 10.43 -8.81
N TYR A 15 -1.16 9.26 -8.17
CA TYR A 15 0.14 8.85 -7.64
C TYR A 15 1.22 8.77 -8.73
N ASN A 16 0.87 8.26 -9.91
CA ASN A 16 1.79 8.15 -11.04
C ASN A 16 2.09 9.51 -11.65
N PHE A 17 1.08 10.39 -11.73
CA PHE A 17 1.24 11.76 -12.20
C PHE A 17 2.21 12.56 -11.32
N LEU A 18 1.98 12.60 -10.00
CA LEU A 18 2.86 13.30 -9.06
C LEU A 18 4.27 12.70 -9.01
N ALA A 19 4.39 11.37 -9.08
CA ALA A 19 5.70 10.73 -9.20
C ALA A 19 6.44 11.18 -10.47
N GLY A 20 5.73 11.33 -11.60
CA GLY A 20 6.29 11.87 -12.84
C GLY A 20 6.74 13.33 -12.69
N LEU A 21 5.94 14.19 -12.07
CA LEU A 21 6.32 15.59 -11.82
C LEU A 21 7.55 15.70 -10.92
N SER A 22 7.60 14.92 -9.84
CA SER A 22 8.75 14.93 -8.94
C SER A 22 10.01 14.37 -9.60
N GLN A 23 9.86 13.37 -10.46
CA GLN A 23 10.96 12.86 -11.27
C GLN A 23 11.54 13.89 -12.24
N LYS A 24 10.73 14.88 -12.68
CA LYS A 24 11.17 16.05 -13.46
C LYS A 24 11.74 17.19 -12.59
N GLY A 25 11.74 17.04 -11.26
CA GLY A 25 12.13 18.08 -10.31
C GLY A 25 11.15 19.25 -10.22
N ILE A 26 9.88 19.04 -10.58
CA ILE A 26 8.85 20.10 -10.54
C ILE A 26 8.26 20.22 -9.13
N ILE A 27 8.26 19.12 -8.37
CA ILE A 27 7.75 19.07 -7.00
C ILE A 27 8.62 18.17 -6.11
N GLU A 28 8.65 18.49 -4.82
CA GLU A 28 9.18 17.60 -3.78
C GLU A 28 8.12 16.60 -3.34
N TYR A 29 8.35 15.31 -3.52
CA TYR A 29 7.31 14.31 -3.31
C TYR A 29 7.83 13.11 -2.52
N ASN A 30 7.52 13.10 -1.22
CA ASN A 30 7.67 11.92 -0.39
C ASN A 30 6.45 11.00 -0.58
N ASP A 31 6.70 9.82 -1.17
CA ASP A 31 5.69 8.80 -1.41
C ASP A 31 6.12 7.40 -0.94
N GLN A 32 7.05 7.36 0.03
CA GLN A 32 7.56 6.14 0.66
C GLN A 32 6.45 5.32 1.32
N VAL A 33 5.50 5.99 1.99
CA VAL A 33 4.36 5.37 2.70
C VAL A 33 3.06 5.83 2.05
N LYS A 34 2.29 4.87 1.53
CA LYS A 34 0.98 5.10 0.90
C LYS A 34 -0.11 4.31 1.66
N PRO A 35 -1.35 4.81 1.71
CA PRO A 35 -1.87 5.95 0.96
C PRO A 35 -1.42 7.32 1.50
N LEU A 36 -1.44 8.32 0.61
CA LEU A 36 -1.16 9.72 0.94
C LEU A 36 -2.47 10.50 1.14
N SER A 37 -2.41 11.52 2.00
CA SER A 37 -3.57 12.37 2.25
C SER A 37 -3.91 13.23 1.03
N ARG A 38 -5.21 13.45 0.81
CA ARG A 38 -5.73 14.31 -0.27
C ARG A 38 -5.26 15.75 -0.11
N ILE A 39 -5.07 16.21 1.12
CA ILE A 39 -4.55 17.55 1.41
C ILE A 39 -3.08 17.70 1.03
N TYR A 40 -2.25 16.68 1.27
CA TYR A 40 -0.86 16.64 0.80
C TYR A 40 -0.81 16.60 -0.73
N ILE A 41 -1.65 15.78 -1.37
CA ILE A 41 -1.76 15.74 -2.83
C ILE A 41 -2.16 17.12 -3.39
N ALA A 42 -3.13 17.79 -2.77
CA ALA A 42 -3.54 19.14 -3.16
C ALA A 42 -2.39 20.15 -3.03
N GLN A 43 -1.59 20.09 -1.97
CA GLN A 43 -0.39 20.90 -1.82
C GLN A 43 0.58 20.69 -2.99
N LYS A 44 0.81 19.45 -3.42
CA LYS A 44 1.67 19.13 -4.56
C LYS A 44 1.11 19.58 -5.91
N LEU A 45 -0.21 19.59 -6.08
CA LEU A 45 -0.85 20.19 -7.26
C LEU A 45 -0.69 21.72 -7.28
N ILE A 46 -0.73 22.38 -6.11
CA ILE A 46 -0.46 23.81 -5.99
C ILE A 46 1.01 24.11 -6.32
N GLU A 47 1.95 23.35 -5.75
CA GLU A 47 3.39 23.47 -5.98
C GLU A 47 3.76 23.37 -7.47
N ALA A 48 3.09 22.48 -8.21
CA ALA A 48 3.28 22.32 -9.65
C ALA A 48 2.66 23.46 -10.50
N THR A 49 1.74 24.25 -9.95
CA THR A 49 0.99 25.26 -10.73
C THR A 49 1.91 26.43 -11.11
N GLY A 50 2.04 26.69 -12.40
CA GLY A 50 2.87 27.80 -12.93
C GLY A 50 4.36 27.48 -13.08
N GLN A 51 4.77 26.26 -12.77
CA GLN A 51 6.15 25.80 -12.94
C GLN A 51 6.53 25.64 -14.42
N THR A 52 7.80 25.88 -14.72
CA THR A 52 8.41 25.58 -16.02
C THR A 52 8.74 24.08 -16.13
N GLY A 53 8.75 23.52 -17.34
CA GLY A 53 9.11 22.10 -17.57
C GLY A 53 7.92 21.12 -17.65
N LEU A 54 6.69 21.59 -17.44
CA LEU A 54 5.48 20.82 -17.71
C LEU A 54 5.25 20.66 -19.22
N THR A 55 5.07 19.42 -19.69
CA THR A 55 4.61 19.17 -21.07
C THR A 55 3.18 19.69 -21.24
N PRO A 56 2.69 19.90 -22.47
CA PRO A 56 1.28 20.25 -22.70
C PRO A 56 0.31 19.27 -22.02
N LEU A 57 0.63 17.98 -22.08
CA LEU A 57 -0.16 16.93 -21.45
C LEU A 57 -0.13 17.00 -19.92
N ASP A 58 1.02 17.32 -19.31
CA ASP A 58 1.08 17.50 -17.86
C ASP A 58 0.18 18.65 -17.38
N LYS A 59 0.09 19.74 -18.15
CA LYS A 59 -0.80 20.86 -17.83
C LYS A 59 -2.26 20.44 -17.89
N GLU A 60 -2.64 19.65 -18.88
CA GLU A 60 -4.00 19.10 -18.99
C GLU A 60 -4.34 18.15 -17.83
N GLU A 61 -3.39 17.28 -17.44
CA GLU A 61 -3.55 16.38 -16.29
C GLU A 61 -3.62 17.16 -14.97
N LEU A 62 -2.77 18.17 -14.79
CA LEU A 62 -2.76 19.05 -13.61
C LEU A 62 -4.12 19.73 -13.42
N GLU A 63 -4.65 20.36 -14.46
CA GLU A 63 -5.95 21.03 -14.39
C GLU A 63 -7.10 20.04 -14.15
N PHE A 64 -7.02 18.83 -14.71
CA PHE A 64 -8.00 17.78 -14.41
C PHE A 64 -7.96 17.29 -12.97
N TYR A 65 -6.78 17.15 -12.37
CA TYR A 65 -6.67 16.74 -10.97
C TYR A 65 -7.08 17.87 -10.03
N LYS A 66 -6.74 19.13 -10.32
CA LYS A 66 -7.21 20.29 -9.53
C LYS A 66 -8.73 20.35 -9.39
N LYS A 67 -9.48 19.87 -10.40
CA LYS A 67 -10.94 19.70 -10.33
C LYS A 67 -11.37 18.69 -9.26
N ASP A 68 -10.66 17.57 -9.09
CA ASP A 68 -10.99 16.58 -8.05
C ASP A 68 -10.62 17.02 -6.64
N PHE A 69 -9.52 17.75 -6.54
CA PHE A 69 -8.95 18.24 -5.28
C PHE A 69 -9.38 19.68 -4.98
N PHE A 70 -10.47 20.14 -5.60
CA PHE A 70 -10.97 21.51 -5.49
C PHE A 70 -11.19 21.92 -4.02
N ASN A 71 -11.82 21.03 -3.24
CA ASN A 71 -12.10 21.29 -1.82
C ASN A 71 -10.81 21.46 -1.03
N GLU A 72 -9.87 20.54 -1.21
CA GLU A 72 -8.59 20.54 -0.49
C GLU A 72 -7.71 21.74 -0.89
N ILE A 73 -7.71 22.13 -2.17
CA ILE A 73 -7.05 23.36 -2.63
C ILE A 73 -7.68 24.60 -1.98
N GLY A 74 -9.01 24.63 -1.89
CA GLY A 74 -9.76 25.70 -1.22
C GLY A 74 -9.42 25.84 0.28
N PHE A 75 -8.90 24.80 0.93
CA PHE A 75 -8.47 24.87 2.34
C PHE A 75 -7.22 25.74 2.51
N PHE A 76 -6.33 25.80 1.50
CA PHE A 76 -5.13 26.64 1.55
C PHE A 76 -5.40 28.12 1.23
N LYS A 77 -6.48 28.42 0.51
CA LYS A 77 -6.81 29.77 0.05
C LYS A 77 -7.76 30.54 0.97
N GLU A 78 -8.23 29.91 2.05
CA GLU A 78 -9.23 30.47 2.97
C GLU A 78 -10.49 31.01 2.25
N GLU A 79 -10.85 30.42 1.11
CA GLU A 79 -12.00 30.85 0.31
C GLU A 79 -13.30 30.64 1.10
N LYS A 80 -14.15 31.69 1.14
CA LYS A 80 -15.48 31.61 1.76
C LYS A 80 -16.30 30.55 1.04
N ARG A 81 -16.88 29.62 1.79
CA ARG A 81 -17.50 28.41 1.24
C ARG A 81 -19.00 28.63 1.12
N GLU A 82 -19.50 28.55 -0.11
CA GLU A 82 -20.93 28.63 -0.36
C GLU A 82 -21.61 27.32 0.03
N LYS A 83 -22.73 27.42 0.74
CA LYS A 83 -23.61 26.27 0.98
C LYS A 83 -24.16 25.79 -0.35
N LYS A 84 -23.71 24.62 -0.79
CA LYS A 84 -24.15 24.01 -2.06
C LYS A 84 -24.49 22.54 -1.87
N PHE A 85 -25.51 22.12 -2.60
CA PHE A 85 -26.01 20.76 -2.62
C PHE A 85 -26.28 20.38 -4.05
N ASN A 86 -25.74 19.24 -4.48
CA ASN A 86 -25.83 18.77 -5.86
C ASN A 86 -26.23 17.29 -5.88
N ILE A 87 -27.13 16.91 -6.79
CA ILE A 87 -27.52 15.52 -7.05
C ILE A 87 -27.33 15.25 -8.54
N VAL A 88 -26.48 14.29 -8.90
CA VAL A 88 -26.21 13.86 -10.28
C VAL A 88 -25.89 15.05 -11.21
N GLU A 89 -24.98 15.90 -10.76
CA GLU A 89 -24.49 17.05 -11.54
C GLU A 89 -23.03 17.36 -11.23
N LYS A 90 -22.47 18.36 -11.91
CA LYS A 90 -21.11 18.83 -11.64
C LYS A 90 -21.07 19.64 -10.34
N ASP A 91 -20.14 19.28 -9.47
CA ASP A 91 -19.86 20.02 -8.24
C ASP A 91 -19.12 21.36 -8.51
N GLN A 92 -18.71 22.05 -7.45
CA GLN A 92 -17.95 23.32 -7.57
C GLN A 92 -16.57 23.13 -8.24
N GLY A 93 -16.00 21.93 -8.16
CA GLY A 93 -14.79 21.55 -8.87
C GLY A 93 -15.05 21.06 -10.30
N GLU A 94 -16.27 21.21 -10.82
CA GLU A 94 -16.72 20.69 -12.12
C GLU A 94 -16.63 19.15 -12.28
N ARG A 95 -16.56 18.41 -11.16
CA ARG A 95 -16.60 16.94 -11.16
C ARG A 95 -18.04 16.46 -11.09
N LEU A 96 -18.41 15.56 -12.00
CA LEU A 96 -19.69 14.86 -11.92
C LEU A 96 -19.71 13.96 -10.68
N ARG A 97 -20.67 14.16 -9.80
CA ARG A 97 -20.87 13.34 -8.60
C ARG A 97 -22.32 12.88 -8.51
N LEU A 98 -22.54 11.71 -7.91
CA LEU A 98 -23.91 11.24 -7.60
C LEU A 98 -24.54 12.16 -6.55
N PHE A 99 -23.75 12.55 -5.57
CA PHE A 99 -24.14 13.50 -4.54
C PHE A 99 -22.92 14.30 -4.10
N SER A 100 -23.10 15.60 -3.86
CA SER A 100 -22.13 16.40 -3.12
C SER A 100 -22.83 17.43 -2.25
N TYR A 101 -22.32 17.61 -1.04
CA TYR A 101 -22.71 18.67 -0.12
C TYR A 101 -21.46 19.40 0.36
N SER A 102 -21.54 20.73 0.46
CA SER A 102 -20.48 21.55 1.04
C SER A 102 -21.11 22.71 1.78
N ASP A 103 -20.71 22.89 3.04
CA ASP A 103 -20.84 24.14 3.80
C ASP A 103 -19.57 24.38 4.65
N ASP A 104 -19.63 25.36 5.55
CA ASP A 104 -18.51 25.71 6.42
C ASP A 104 -18.08 24.57 7.37
N LYS A 105 -19.01 23.71 7.80
CA LYS A 105 -18.81 22.69 8.82
C LYS A 105 -18.77 21.26 8.28
N PHE A 106 -19.41 20.99 7.15
CA PHE A 106 -19.59 19.64 6.66
C PHE A 106 -19.44 19.58 5.15
N LYS A 107 -18.67 18.59 4.71
CA LYS A 107 -18.50 18.27 3.30
C LYS A 107 -18.69 16.79 3.09
N LEU A 108 -19.35 16.43 2.01
CA LEU A 108 -19.58 15.05 1.63
C LEU A 108 -19.60 14.94 0.11
N ASN A 109 -18.79 14.04 -0.42
CA ASN A 109 -18.78 13.68 -1.83
C ASN A 109 -19.08 12.20 -1.97
N VAL A 110 -20.04 11.84 -2.83
CA VAL A 110 -20.45 10.45 -3.08
C VAL A 110 -20.35 10.16 -4.57
N SER A 111 -19.77 9.03 -4.91
CA SER A 111 -19.59 8.56 -6.28
C SER A 111 -19.95 7.08 -6.39
N PRO A 112 -20.71 6.69 -7.42
CA PRO A 112 -20.95 5.29 -7.69
C PRO A 112 -19.69 4.68 -8.30
N ILE A 113 -19.51 3.38 -8.10
CA ILE A 113 -18.44 2.60 -8.72
C ILE A 113 -19.07 1.57 -9.62
N PHE A 114 -18.60 1.49 -10.85
CA PHE A 114 -18.88 0.40 -11.78
C PHE A 114 -17.62 0.09 -12.56
N GLY A 115 -17.38 -1.18 -12.84
CA GLY A 115 -16.32 -1.56 -13.75
C GLY A 115 -16.43 -3.00 -14.24
N ILE A 116 -15.80 -3.19 -15.39
CA ILE A 116 -15.75 -4.45 -16.11
C ILE A 116 -14.35 -4.65 -16.64
N LYS A 117 -13.85 -5.87 -16.53
CA LYS A 117 -12.63 -6.35 -17.17
C LYS A 117 -12.95 -7.65 -17.86
N ALA A 118 -12.57 -7.76 -19.12
CA ALA A 118 -12.72 -8.98 -19.91
C ALA A 118 -11.37 -9.36 -20.51
N GLY A 119 -11.10 -10.65 -20.64
CA GLY A 119 -9.85 -11.13 -21.21
C GLY A 119 -9.87 -12.62 -21.53
N LEU A 120 -8.74 -13.09 -22.04
CA LEU A 120 -8.49 -14.50 -22.31
C LEU A 120 -7.32 -14.96 -21.44
N ARG A 121 -7.43 -16.17 -20.89
CA ARG A 121 -6.33 -16.86 -20.21
C ARG A 121 -6.35 -18.32 -20.60
N TYR A 122 -5.25 -18.82 -21.14
CA TYR A 122 -5.16 -20.14 -21.78
C TYR A 122 -6.29 -20.32 -22.81
N GLU A 123 -6.49 -19.31 -23.67
CA GLU A 123 -7.54 -19.27 -24.72
C GLU A 123 -8.99 -19.30 -24.19
N LYS A 124 -9.20 -19.34 -22.87
CA LYS A 124 -10.52 -19.31 -22.24
C LYS A 124 -10.90 -17.91 -21.80
N LYS A 125 -12.16 -17.56 -22.00
CA LYS A 125 -12.72 -16.26 -21.60
C LYS A 125 -12.80 -16.15 -20.07
N LEU A 126 -12.44 -14.98 -19.58
CA LEU A 126 -12.66 -14.58 -18.21
C LEU A 126 -13.22 -13.15 -18.17
N THR A 127 -14.05 -12.90 -17.16
CA THR A 127 -14.67 -11.61 -16.90
C THR A 127 -14.57 -11.30 -15.42
N HIS A 128 -14.44 -10.02 -15.10
CA HIS A 128 -14.49 -9.49 -13.74
C HIS A 128 -15.39 -8.27 -13.78
N PHE A 129 -16.49 -8.34 -13.05
CA PHE A 129 -17.44 -7.24 -12.87
C PHE A 129 -17.37 -6.77 -11.43
N TRP A 130 -17.46 -5.46 -11.22
CA TRP A 130 -17.60 -4.91 -9.88
C TRP A 130 -18.48 -3.66 -9.88
N ASN A 131 -19.18 -3.48 -8.76
CA ASN A 131 -20.00 -2.31 -8.51
C ASN A 131 -19.89 -1.89 -7.04
N GLY A 132 -20.25 -0.65 -6.73
CA GLY A 132 -20.05 -0.15 -5.38
C GLY A 132 -20.35 1.32 -5.19
N ILE A 133 -19.91 1.83 -4.04
CA ILE A 133 -20.05 3.22 -3.67
C ILE A 133 -18.78 3.70 -2.97
N TYR A 134 -18.35 4.90 -3.32
CA TYR A 134 -17.27 5.61 -2.67
C TYR A 134 -17.80 6.92 -2.11
N PHE A 135 -17.49 7.22 -0.86
CA PHE A 135 -17.68 8.56 -0.34
C PHE A 135 -16.53 8.99 0.55
N TYR A 136 -16.35 10.29 0.61
CA TYR A 136 -15.44 10.92 1.55
C TYR A 136 -15.99 12.28 1.94
N GLY A 137 -15.55 12.76 3.09
CA GLY A 137 -16.04 14.01 3.63
C GLY A 137 -15.23 14.51 4.80
N TYR A 138 -15.67 15.65 5.29
CA TYR A 138 -14.97 16.41 6.30
C TYR A 138 -15.97 17.00 7.28
N ILE A 139 -15.62 17.02 8.56
CA ILE A 139 -16.37 17.64 9.65
C ILE A 139 -15.47 18.68 10.33
N ASN A 140 -15.85 19.95 10.20
CA ASN A 140 -15.07 21.13 10.55
C ASN A 140 -13.67 21.05 9.91
N ASP A 141 -12.65 21.59 10.58
CA ASP A 141 -11.26 21.59 10.11
C ASP A 141 -10.38 20.50 10.77
N PHE A 142 -11.00 19.59 11.53
CA PHE A 142 -10.28 18.62 12.35
C PHE A 142 -10.47 17.15 11.93
N LEU A 143 -11.62 16.81 11.33
CA LEU A 143 -11.99 15.42 11.12
C LEU A 143 -12.27 15.14 9.65
N GLY A 144 -11.58 14.16 9.09
CA GLY A 144 -11.86 13.61 7.76
C GLY A 144 -12.32 12.17 7.84
N PHE A 145 -13.15 11.74 6.90
CA PHE A 145 -13.64 10.37 6.83
C PHE A 145 -13.80 9.89 5.39
N SER A 146 -13.70 8.57 5.20
CA SER A 146 -13.94 7.93 3.91
C SER A 146 -14.52 6.52 4.03
N PHE A 147 -15.15 6.09 2.94
CA PHE A 147 -15.69 4.75 2.76
C PHE A 147 -15.62 4.35 1.28
N ASP A 148 -15.12 3.14 1.01
CA ASP A 148 -15.08 2.52 -0.32
C ASP A 148 -15.59 1.08 -0.18
N PHE A 149 -16.76 0.81 -0.76
CA PHE A 149 -17.32 -0.54 -0.83
C PHE A 149 -17.39 -1.00 -2.27
N ARG A 150 -16.97 -2.25 -2.51
CA ARG A 150 -17.03 -2.90 -3.82
C ARG A 150 -17.45 -4.34 -3.67
N ASP A 151 -18.46 -4.73 -4.43
CA ASP A 151 -18.81 -6.12 -4.65
C ASP A 151 -18.21 -6.59 -5.98
N ASN A 152 -17.59 -7.76 -5.99
CA ASN A 152 -16.81 -8.27 -7.12
C ASN A 152 -17.28 -9.68 -7.51
N THR A 153 -17.42 -9.89 -8.81
CA THR A 153 -17.65 -11.21 -9.41
C THR A 153 -16.61 -11.45 -10.50
N GLU A 154 -15.80 -12.50 -10.34
CA GLU A 154 -14.94 -13.04 -11.38
C GLU A 154 -15.55 -14.32 -11.93
N SER A 155 -15.63 -14.44 -13.26
CA SER A 155 -16.24 -15.59 -13.96
C SER A 155 -15.37 -16.07 -15.11
N GLY A 156 -15.19 -17.38 -15.23
CA GLY A 156 -14.40 -18.05 -16.27
C GLY A 156 -13.82 -19.38 -15.80
N GLU A 157 -13.45 -20.26 -16.74
CA GLU A 157 -12.88 -21.58 -16.45
C GLU A 157 -11.46 -21.52 -15.86
N THR A 158 -10.73 -20.43 -16.15
CA THR A 158 -9.30 -20.28 -15.83
C THR A 158 -9.02 -19.14 -14.83
N ILE A 159 -10.04 -18.75 -14.05
CA ILE A 159 -9.88 -17.76 -12.98
C ILE A 159 -8.88 -18.25 -11.93
N ASP A 160 -7.95 -17.39 -11.53
CA ASP A 160 -7.05 -17.69 -10.41
C ASP A 160 -7.76 -17.36 -9.11
N LYS A 161 -8.32 -18.40 -8.49
CA LYS A 161 -9.06 -18.34 -7.21
C LYS A 161 -8.16 -18.14 -6.01
N LEU A 162 -6.87 -18.42 -6.16
CA LEU A 162 -5.90 -18.35 -5.08
C LEU A 162 -5.21 -17.00 -5.03
N LYS A 163 -4.92 -16.44 -6.21
CA LYS A 163 -4.13 -15.22 -6.37
C LYS A 163 -2.85 -15.28 -5.54
N GLN A 164 -2.12 -16.40 -5.53
CA GLN A 164 -0.92 -16.55 -4.70
C GLN A 164 0.31 -15.98 -5.41
N PHE A 165 0.74 -16.60 -6.51
CA PHE A 165 1.92 -16.19 -7.27
C PHE A 165 1.58 -15.24 -8.43
N THR A 166 1.10 -14.05 -8.07
CA THR A 166 0.70 -12.99 -9.01
C THR A 166 0.77 -11.64 -8.31
N PRO A 167 1.03 -10.52 -9.01
CA PRO A 167 0.93 -9.19 -8.40
C PRO A 167 -0.51 -8.79 -8.03
N ALA A 168 -1.53 -9.54 -8.46
CA ALA A 168 -2.90 -9.28 -8.06
C ALA A 168 -3.08 -9.41 -6.54
N THR A 169 -3.79 -8.45 -5.94
CA THR A 169 -4.19 -8.48 -4.54
C THR A 169 -4.97 -9.74 -4.20
N GLY A 170 -4.61 -10.39 -3.10
CA GLY A 170 -5.30 -11.52 -2.51
C GLY A 170 -6.68 -11.12 -2.01
N VAL A 171 -7.60 -12.08 -1.94
CA VAL A 171 -9.00 -11.83 -1.60
C VAL A 171 -9.57 -12.96 -0.75
N ASN A 172 -10.40 -12.60 0.22
CA ASN A 172 -11.20 -13.56 0.97
C ASN A 172 -12.47 -13.87 0.19
N ALA A 173 -12.37 -14.77 -0.79
CA ALA A 173 -13.44 -15.03 -1.74
C ALA A 173 -14.24 -16.31 -1.44
N LYS A 174 -15.51 -16.28 -1.83
CA LYS A 174 -16.37 -17.47 -1.94
C LYS A 174 -16.06 -18.16 -3.26
N THR A 175 -15.70 -19.44 -3.18
CA THR A 175 -15.32 -20.27 -4.32
C THR A 175 -15.74 -21.72 -4.11
N SER A 176 -15.59 -22.55 -5.14
CA SER A 176 -15.75 -24.01 -5.02
C SER A 176 -14.70 -24.69 -4.14
N ARG A 177 -13.67 -23.98 -3.66
CA ARG A 177 -12.64 -24.53 -2.77
C ARG A 177 -13.02 -24.47 -1.30
N ASN A 178 -13.92 -23.56 -0.92
CA ASN A 178 -14.31 -23.33 0.48
C ASN A 178 -15.83 -23.39 0.71
N ILE A 179 -16.65 -23.45 -0.34
CA ILE A 179 -18.11 -23.57 -0.24
C ILE A 179 -18.58 -24.78 -1.05
N VAL A 180 -19.29 -25.70 -0.39
CA VAL A 180 -19.90 -26.88 -1.01
C VAL A 180 -20.93 -26.44 -2.05
N ASN A 181 -20.98 -27.11 -3.21
CA ASN A 181 -21.89 -26.82 -4.33
C ASN A 181 -21.72 -25.41 -4.95
N TYR A 182 -20.59 -24.75 -4.74
CA TYR A 182 -20.31 -23.47 -5.40
C TYR A 182 -19.75 -23.68 -6.82
N SER A 183 -20.04 -22.76 -7.74
CA SER A 183 -19.65 -22.90 -9.15
C SER A 183 -18.12 -22.93 -9.33
N ASN A 184 -17.64 -23.87 -10.17
CA ASN A 184 -16.22 -23.99 -10.48
C ASN A 184 -15.70 -22.82 -11.33
N ASN A 185 -16.56 -22.13 -12.07
CA ASN A 185 -16.17 -21.06 -12.99
C ASN A 185 -16.49 -19.68 -12.42
N LYS A 186 -16.64 -19.55 -11.10
CA LYS A 186 -17.03 -18.32 -10.42
C LYS A 186 -16.20 -18.10 -9.16
N MET A 187 -15.99 -16.83 -8.83
CA MET A 187 -15.43 -16.36 -7.57
C MET A 187 -16.09 -15.02 -7.21
N GLU A 188 -16.57 -14.89 -5.98
CA GLU A 188 -17.21 -13.67 -5.48
C GLU A 188 -16.56 -13.19 -4.19
N TYR A 189 -16.36 -11.88 -4.07
CA TYR A 189 -15.82 -11.25 -2.88
C TYR A 189 -16.26 -9.80 -2.78
N SER A 190 -16.44 -9.33 -1.55
CA SER A 190 -16.76 -7.94 -1.27
C SER A 190 -15.65 -7.32 -0.44
N GLU A 191 -15.30 -6.09 -0.75
CA GLU A 191 -14.25 -5.33 -0.06
C GLU A 191 -14.85 -4.04 0.48
N ALA A 192 -14.64 -3.79 1.77
CA ALA A 192 -15.06 -2.58 2.45
C ALA A 192 -13.85 -1.94 3.13
N LYS A 193 -13.62 -0.67 2.81
CA LYS A 193 -12.52 0.15 3.32
C LYS A 193 -13.10 1.41 3.92
N THR A 194 -12.55 1.83 5.04
CA THR A 194 -13.02 3.03 5.74
C THR A 194 -11.90 3.64 6.55
N SER A 195 -11.94 4.95 6.73
CA SER A 195 -11.01 5.63 7.62
C SER A 195 -11.68 6.82 8.27
N ILE A 196 -11.23 7.11 9.49
CA ILE A 196 -11.49 8.36 10.19
C ILE A 196 -10.15 8.90 10.67
N SER A 197 -9.92 10.18 10.41
CA SER A 197 -8.64 10.84 10.69
C SER A 197 -8.87 12.12 11.45
N ALA A 198 -8.00 12.35 12.43
CA ALA A 198 -7.87 13.58 13.18
C ALA A 198 -6.49 14.19 12.93
N ASN A 199 -6.42 15.50 12.70
CA ASN A 199 -5.19 16.15 12.27
C ASN A 199 -4.86 17.42 13.06
N TRP A 200 -3.58 17.80 13.04
CA TRP A 200 -3.05 19.05 13.56
C TRP A 200 -1.97 19.57 12.60
N SER A 201 -1.24 20.63 12.98
CA SER A 201 -0.35 21.34 12.05
C SER A 201 0.90 20.56 11.61
N TRP A 202 1.31 19.53 12.36
CA TRP A 202 2.54 18.77 12.13
C TRP A 202 2.30 17.25 12.11
N GLY A 203 1.04 16.82 12.03
CA GLY A 203 0.75 15.39 12.01
C GLY A 203 -0.73 15.06 12.02
N ASN A 204 -1.01 13.76 11.93
CA ASN A 204 -2.35 13.21 12.02
C ASN A 204 -2.35 11.80 12.63
N ILE A 205 -3.50 11.43 13.20
CA ILE A 205 -3.81 10.09 13.65
C ILE A 205 -5.03 9.57 12.89
N THR A 206 -4.97 8.31 12.48
CA THR A 206 -6.02 7.67 11.67
C THR A 206 -6.34 6.29 12.20
N VAL A 207 -7.63 5.98 12.27
CA VAL A 207 -8.13 4.63 12.50
C VAL A 207 -8.91 4.19 11.27
N GLY A 208 -8.68 2.98 10.77
CA GLY A 208 -9.35 2.54 9.56
C GLY A 208 -9.05 1.11 9.16
N LYS A 209 -9.49 0.75 7.95
CA LYS A 209 -9.17 -0.48 7.23
C LYS A 209 -8.94 -0.12 5.76
N GLU A 210 -7.72 -0.33 5.27
CA GLU A 210 -7.29 0.12 3.94
C GLU A 210 -6.09 -0.71 3.43
N PHE A 211 -5.78 -0.61 2.14
CA PHE A 211 -4.54 -1.15 1.60
C PHE A 211 -3.36 -0.23 1.93
N PHE A 212 -2.20 -0.83 2.19
CA PHE A 212 -0.96 -0.10 2.41
C PHE A 212 0.08 -0.41 1.36
N GLY A 213 0.98 0.55 1.15
CA GLY A 213 2.14 0.36 0.32
C GLY A 213 3.33 1.09 0.90
N TRP A 214 4.39 0.35 1.20
CA TRP A 214 5.64 0.85 1.72
C TRP A 214 6.80 0.50 0.80
N GLY A 215 7.51 1.53 0.35
CA GLY A 215 8.66 1.41 -0.52
C GLY A 215 8.31 1.55 -1.99
N TYR A 216 9.35 1.43 -2.81
CA TYR A 216 9.32 1.65 -4.24
C TYR A 216 9.33 0.31 -5.01
N GLY A 217 8.89 0.34 -6.26
CA GLY A 217 8.80 -0.82 -7.16
C GLY A 217 7.42 -0.96 -7.80
N GLU A 218 7.38 -0.90 -9.13
CA GLU A 218 6.22 -1.22 -9.98
C GLU A 218 6.04 -2.74 -10.12
N GLY A 219 7.14 -3.49 -10.20
CA GLY A 219 7.17 -4.95 -10.24
C GLY A 219 6.74 -5.59 -8.92
N GLY A 220 6.83 -4.87 -7.81
CA GLY A 220 6.36 -5.27 -6.48
C GLY A 220 7.14 -4.56 -5.37
N LYS A 221 6.54 -4.43 -4.18
CA LYS A 221 7.16 -3.77 -3.02
C LYS A 221 7.70 -4.79 -2.03
N LEU A 222 8.89 -4.52 -1.50
CA LEU A 222 9.59 -5.46 -0.63
C LEU A 222 9.18 -5.36 0.85
N VAL A 223 8.89 -4.16 1.36
CA VAL A 223 8.58 -3.94 2.79
C VAL A 223 7.10 -4.22 3.08
N LEU A 224 6.19 -3.52 2.40
CA LEU A 224 4.75 -3.71 2.53
C LEU A 224 4.09 -3.43 1.19
N SER A 225 3.36 -4.39 0.66
CA SER A 225 2.67 -4.30 -0.62
C SER A 225 1.15 -4.42 -0.42
N SER A 226 0.40 -4.14 -1.48
CA SER A 226 -1.05 -4.38 -1.52
C SER A 226 -1.38 -5.83 -1.89
N LYS A 227 -0.48 -6.78 -1.59
CA LYS A 227 -0.68 -8.19 -1.89
C LYS A 227 -1.71 -8.83 -0.97
N ALA A 228 -1.64 -8.58 0.33
CA ALA A 228 -2.65 -9.04 1.28
C ALA A 228 -3.96 -8.24 1.14
N PRO A 229 -5.12 -8.84 1.47
CA PRO A 229 -6.37 -8.10 1.67
C PRO A 229 -6.19 -6.94 2.64
N SER A 230 -7.04 -5.92 2.55
CA SER A 230 -6.95 -4.77 3.45
C SER A 230 -7.24 -5.17 4.90
N PHE A 231 -6.57 -4.51 5.84
CA PHE A 231 -6.60 -4.86 7.27
C PHE A 231 -6.88 -3.63 8.14
N PRO A 232 -7.49 -3.82 9.33
CA PRO A 232 -7.67 -2.73 10.29
C PRO A 232 -6.34 -2.19 10.82
N PHE A 233 -6.29 -0.90 11.15
CA PHE A 233 -5.09 -0.24 11.65
C PHE A 233 -5.38 1.02 12.49
N VAL A 234 -4.38 1.39 13.28
CA VAL A 234 -4.15 2.74 13.81
C VAL A 234 -2.84 3.25 13.23
N ARG A 235 -2.84 4.47 12.67
CA ARG A 235 -1.70 5.09 12.00
C ARG A 235 -1.42 6.47 12.58
N LEU A 236 -0.15 6.81 12.72
CA LEU A 236 0.35 8.12 13.09
C LEU A 236 1.32 8.58 12.00
N ASP A 237 1.09 9.75 11.41
CA ASP A 237 2.07 10.41 10.53
C ASP A 237 2.45 11.76 11.14
N LEU A 238 3.75 12.03 11.21
CA LEU A 238 4.33 13.25 11.75
C LEU A 238 5.28 13.88 10.74
N ASP A 239 5.08 15.15 10.44
CA ASP A 239 5.99 15.99 9.68
C ASP A 239 6.73 16.87 10.69
N LEU A 240 7.88 16.38 11.16
CA LEU A 240 8.61 16.97 12.29
C LEU A 240 9.44 18.20 11.87
N ALA A 241 9.94 18.19 10.63
CA ALA A 241 10.59 19.29 9.97
C ALA A 241 10.48 19.11 8.44
N ASP A 242 10.77 20.14 7.66
CA ASP A 242 10.75 20.04 6.18
C ASP A 242 11.68 18.95 5.63
N TRP A 243 12.70 18.57 6.41
CA TRP A 243 13.67 17.53 6.09
C TRP A 243 13.47 16.22 6.86
N LEU A 244 12.46 16.12 7.74
CA LEU A 244 12.27 14.97 8.63
C LEU A 244 10.79 14.61 8.82
N SER A 245 10.43 13.39 8.42
CA SER A 245 9.11 12.82 8.70
C SER A 245 9.19 11.47 9.39
N PHE A 246 8.13 11.13 10.12
CA PHE A 246 7.99 9.91 10.87
C PHE A 246 6.60 9.29 10.64
N ASN A 247 6.56 7.99 10.38
CA ASN A 247 5.33 7.22 10.27
C ASN A 247 5.35 6.07 11.29
N TYR A 248 4.19 5.79 11.89
CA TYR A 248 3.95 4.60 12.69
C TYR A 248 2.59 3.99 12.33
N ILE A 249 2.51 2.66 12.38
CA ILE A 249 1.29 1.88 12.21
C ILE A 249 1.26 0.73 13.20
N HIS A 250 0.07 0.49 13.77
CA HIS A 250 -0.32 -0.78 14.38
C HIS A 250 -1.51 -1.35 13.61
N ALA A 251 -1.49 -2.63 13.29
CA ALA A 251 -2.47 -3.27 12.43
C ALA A 251 -2.88 -4.65 12.96
N TRP A 252 -4.13 -5.03 12.67
CA TRP A 252 -4.71 -6.33 12.98
C TRP A 252 -4.69 -7.20 11.72
N LEU A 253 -3.98 -8.32 11.76
CA LEU A 253 -3.80 -9.22 10.63
C LEU A 253 -4.62 -10.50 10.81
N SER A 254 -4.88 -11.23 9.72
CA SER A 254 -5.45 -12.58 9.79
C SER A 254 -4.33 -13.62 9.84
N SER A 255 -4.28 -14.43 10.91
CA SER A 255 -3.28 -15.50 11.04
C SER A 255 -3.58 -16.71 10.17
N ASP A 256 -4.87 -16.99 9.94
CA ASP A 256 -5.38 -18.26 9.38
C ASP A 256 -4.87 -19.51 10.13
N VAL A 257 -4.48 -19.35 11.41
CA VAL A 257 -4.09 -20.45 12.30
C VAL A 257 -5.21 -20.71 13.30
N VAL A 258 -5.80 -21.90 13.25
CA VAL A 258 -6.86 -22.30 14.18
C VAL A 258 -6.31 -22.40 15.60
N ASP A 259 -7.04 -21.81 16.54
CA ASP A 259 -6.80 -22.00 17.97
C ASP A 259 -7.36 -23.36 18.40
N SER A 260 -6.48 -24.35 18.54
CA SER A 260 -6.88 -25.70 18.96
C SER A 260 -7.37 -25.77 20.41
N SER A 261 -7.13 -24.72 21.22
CA SER A 261 -7.65 -24.63 22.58
C SER A 261 -9.05 -24.03 22.67
N ASP A 262 -9.57 -23.46 21.57
CA ASP A 262 -10.89 -22.81 21.49
C ASP A 262 -11.75 -23.42 20.37
N ILE A 263 -12.05 -24.71 20.54
CA ILE A 263 -12.94 -25.49 19.67
C ILE A 263 -14.09 -26.06 20.50
N TYR A 264 -15.33 -25.79 20.10
CA TYR A 264 -16.52 -26.33 20.73
C TYR A 264 -17.62 -26.64 19.70
N ILE A 265 -18.59 -27.45 20.08
CA ILE A 265 -19.69 -27.85 19.19
C ILE A 265 -20.82 -26.83 19.27
N ALA A 266 -21.19 -26.26 18.12
CA ALA A 266 -22.34 -25.38 17.99
C ALA A 266 -23.66 -26.18 18.09
N SER A 267 -24.78 -25.47 18.29
CA SER A 267 -26.10 -26.09 18.46
C SER A 267 -26.57 -26.96 17.28
N ASP A 268 -25.97 -26.78 16.11
CA ASP A 268 -26.25 -27.56 14.90
C ASP A 268 -25.29 -28.76 14.71
N GLY A 269 -24.45 -29.06 15.71
CA GLY A 269 -23.51 -30.17 15.71
C GLY A 269 -22.20 -29.89 14.97
N ARG A 270 -22.00 -28.70 14.39
CA ARG A 270 -20.75 -28.34 13.71
C ARG A 270 -19.71 -27.81 14.69
N GLU A 271 -18.44 -28.09 14.41
CA GLU A 271 -17.33 -27.48 15.15
C GLU A 271 -17.28 -25.97 14.90
N ARG A 272 -17.30 -25.21 15.98
CA ARG A 272 -16.96 -23.80 16.01
C ARG A 272 -15.55 -23.66 16.52
N PHE A 273 -14.71 -22.97 15.76
CA PHE A 273 -13.30 -22.72 16.08
C PHE A 273 -12.95 -21.26 15.85
N HIS A 274 -11.97 -20.73 16.57
CA HIS A 274 -11.45 -19.37 16.39
C HIS A 274 -10.06 -19.40 15.76
N PHE A 275 -9.64 -18.28 15.14
CA PHE A 275 -8.27 -18.10 14.67
C PHE A 275 -7.46 -17.35 15.71
N ARG A 276 -6.16 -17.66 15.82
CA ARG A 276 -5.23 -16.93 16.69
C ARG A 276 -5.10 -15.49 16.24
N GLU A 277 -5.11 -14.57 17.20
CA GLU A 277 -4.92 -13.15 16.92
C GLU A 277 -3.51 -12.88 16.39
N LYS A 278 -3.38 -11.97 15.42
CA LYS A 278 -2.10 -11.59 14.81
C LYS A 278 -2.07 -10.09 14.55
N TYR A 279 -0.90 -9.51 14.76
CA TYR A 279 -0.71 -8.06 14.76
C TYR A 279 0.59 -7.70 14.01
N LEU A 280 0.63 -6.48 13.51
CA LEU A 280 1.82 -5.84 12.97
C LEU A 280 1.98 -4.49 13.65
N ALA A 281 3.19 -4.18 14.13
CA ALA A 281 3.59 -2.81 14.41
C ALA A 281 4.77 -2.44 13.52
N ALA A 282 4.80 -1.23 12.99
CA ALA A 282 5.90 -0.76 12.16
C ALA A 282 6.07 0.75 12.28
N HIS A 283 7.30 1.23 12.16
CA HIS A 283 7.58 2.65 12.05
C HIS A 283 8.69 2.93 11.04
N THR A 284 8.78 4.16 10.56
CA THR A 284 9.90 4.63 9.73
C THR A 284 10.18 6.09 9.97
N LEU A 285 11.47 6.38 9.95
CA LEU A 285 12.01 7.71 9.88
C LEU A 285 12.46 7.97 8.44
N THR A 286 12.02 9.07 7.85
CA THR A 286 12.45 9.52 6.53
C THR A 286 13.16 10.87 6.66
N ILE A 287 14.38 10.94 6.12
CA ILE A 287 15.22 12.15 6.09
C ILE A 287 15.37 12.58 4.63
N ILE A 288 15.24 13.88 4.39
CA ILE A 288 15.41 14.54 3.09
C ILE A 288 16.67 15.42 3.16
N PRO A 289 17.88 14.85 2.99
CA PRO A 289 19.12 15.61 3.14
C PRO A 289 19.28 16.73 2.08
N ILE A 290 18.77 16.49 0.87
CA ILE A 290 18.73 17.44 -0.24
C ILE A 290 17.46 17.22 -1.04
N GLU A 291 17.06 18.23 -1.81
CA GLU A 291 15.90 18.18 -2.72
C GLU A 291 15.93 16.92 -3.61
N GLY A 292 14.79 16.22 -3.66
CA GLY A 292 14.58 15.00 -4.42
C GLY A 292 15.25 13.74 -3.84
N LEU A 293 16.00 13.81 -2.74
CA LEU A 293 16.67 12.65 -2.14
C LEU A 293 16.01 12.27 -0.81
N ASN A 294 15.32 11.15 -0.78
CA ASN A 294 14.70 10.59 0.43
C ASN A 294 15.49 9.36 0.91
N VAL A 295 15.88 9.36 2.17
CA VAL A 295 16.50 8.21 2.85
C VAL A 295 15.60 7.79 4.00
N SER A 296 15.18 6.53 4.01
CA SER A 296 14.24 5.99 5.00
C SER A 296 14.84 4.80 5.73
N LEU A 297 14.65 4.75 7.05
CA LEU A 297 15.00 3.62 7.90
C LEU A 297 13.79 3.26 8.75
N GLY A 298 13.47 1.98 8.84
CA GLY A 298 12.34 1.51 9.60
C GLY A 298 12.51 0.12 10.17
N GLU A 299 11.57 -0.21 11.05
CA GLU A 299 11.46 -1.49 11.71
C GLU A 299 10.00 -1.93 11.69
N SER A 300 9.78 -3.23 11.56
CA SER A 300 8.48 -3.86 11.75
C SER A 300 8.58 -5.04 12.69
N ILE A 301 7.45 -5.40 13.31
CA ILE A 301 7.34 -6.58 14.13
C ILE A 301 5.97 -7.22 13.95
N VAL A 302 5.96 -8.52 13.66
CA VAL A 302 4.76 -9.34 13.61
C VAL A 302 4.69 -10.20 14.86
N TYR A 303 3.59 -10.10 15.59
CA TYR A 303 3.37 -10.80 16.85
C TYR A 303 1.93 -11.34 16.93
N SER A 304 1.64 -12.19 17.92
CA SER A 304 0.36 -12.88 18.03
C SER A 304 -0.19 -12.93 19.45
N ASP A 305 -1.39 -13.50 19.57
CA ASP A 305 -2.09 -13.91 20.81
C ASP A 305 -2.64 -12.78 21.68
N LYS A 306 -1.92 -11.68 21.91
CA LYS A 306 -2.42 -10.53 22.65
C LYS A 306 -1.72 -9.24 22.24
N ILE A 307 -2.41 -8.10 22.39
CA ILE A 307 -1.81 -6.78 22.17
C ILE A 307 -0.74 -6.51 23.24
N GLU A 308 0.45 -6.11 22.80
CA GLU A 308 1.58 -5.79 23.68
C GLU A 308 1.81 -4.28 23.74
N ALA A 309 1.84 -3.73 24.96
CA ALA A 309 1.93 -2.28 25.18
C ALA A 309 3.20 -1.66 24.58
N LEU A 310 4.33 -2.39 24.57
CA LEU A 310 5.58 -1.89 23.99
C LEU A 310 5.50 -1.71 22.47
N TYR A 311 4.70 -2.54 21.78
CA TYR A 311 4.49 -2.41 20.34
C TYR A 311 3.48 -1.32 19.97
N LEU A 312 2.74 -0.79 20.95
CA LEU A 312 1.88 0.38 20.80
C LEU A 312 2.63 1.72 20.92
N MET A 313 3.88 1.70 21.38
CA MET A 313 4.70 2.90 21.57
C MET A 313 5.41 3.26 20.25
N PRO A 314 5.06 4.38 19.58
CA PRO A 314 5.56 4.65 18.22
C PRO A 314 7.08 4.73 18.09
N PHE A 315 7.75 5.30 19.10
CA PHE A 315 9.20 5.50 19.12
C PHE A 315 9.99 4.34 19.75
N MET A 316 9.34 3.23 20.08
CA MET A 316 9.99 2.05 20.65
C MET A 316 10.81 1.34 19.58
N PHE A 317 12.00 0.85 19.94
CA PHE A 317 12.77 -0.06 19.11
C PHE A 317 12.29 -1.50 19.36
N PHE A 318 11.53 -2.05 18.42
CA PHE A 318 10.73 -3.26 18.60
C PHE A 318 11.57 -4.51 18.85
N ARG A 319 12.77 -4.62 18.28
CA ARG A 319 13.67 -5.74 18.54
C ARG A 319 14.13 -5.81 19.99
N LEU A 320 14.39 -4.66 20.62
CA LEU A 320 14.72 -4.64 22.05
C LEU A 320 13.49 -4.86 22.92
N ALA A 321 12.32 -4.37 22.50
CA ALA A 321 11.06 -4.69 23.16
C ALA A 321 10.77 -6.21 23.11
N ASP A 322 11.02 -6.86 21.98
CA ASP A 322 10.85 -8.31 21.84
C ASP A 322 11.79 -9.09 22.74
N HIS A 323 13.06 -8.70 22.81
CA HIS A 323 14.00 -9.30 23.76
C HIS A 323 13.53 -9.18 25.22
N TYR A 324 12.93 -8.05 25.59
CA TYR A 324 12.35 -7.83 26.91
C TYR A 324 11.13 -8.74 27.17
N LEU A 325 10.21 -8.82 26.22
CA LEU A 325 8.98 -9.62 26.34
C LEU A 325 9.25 -11.12 26.32
N SER A 326 10.11 -11.57 25.41
CA SER A 326 10.46 -12.98 25.20
C SER A 326 11.49 -13.50 26.20
N ARG A 327 12.16 -12.62 26.95
CA ARG A 327 13.32 -12.94 27.81
C ARG A 327 14.42 -13.69 27.03
N HIS A 328 14.61 -13.33 25.77
CA HIS A 328 15.54 -13.97 24.82
C HIS A 328 15.23 -15.44 24.47
N TYR A 329 14.04 -15.97 24.83
CA TYR A 329 13.63 -17.28 24.36
C TYR A 329 13.02 -17.20 22.96
N ASN A 330 13.68 -17.80 21.97
CA ASN A 330 13.20 -17.78 20.57
C ASN A 330 11.74 -18.26 20.43
N GLY A 331 11.34 -19.30 21.16
CA GLY A 331 9.97 -19.84 21.12
C GLY A 331 8.90 -18.93 21.75
N ALA A 332 9.31 -17.87 22.46
CA ALA A 332 8.43 -16.83 22.99
C ALA A 332 8.64 -15.47 22.27
N GLY A 333 9.49 -15.45 21.24
CA GLY A 333 9.82 -14.25 20.46
C GLY A 333 8.80 -13.98 19.35
N SER A 334 8.76 -12.72 18.96
CA SER A 334 8.01 -12.21 17.82
C SER A 334 8.93 -12.14 16.59
N ASN A 335 8.37 -11.84 15.42
CA ASN A 335 9.14 -11.77 14.19
C ASN A 335 9.46 -10.30 13.84
N ALA A 336 10.68 -9.85 14.15
CA ALA A 336 11.13 -8.47 13.95
C ALA A 336 11.96 -8.30 12.67
N GLN A 337 11.67 -7.28 11.86
CA GLN A 337 12.39 -6.97 10.62
C GLN A 337 12.91 -5.54 10.63
N LEU A 338 14.05 -5.34 9.96
CA LEU A 338 14.62 -4.03 9.68
C LEU A 338 14.57 -3.77 8.19
N PHE A 339 14.32 -2.52 7.80
CA PHE A 339 14.32 -2.16 6.39
C PHE A 339 14.83 -0.75 6.17
N ALA A 340 15.40 -0.54 4.99
CA ALA A 340 15.90 0.76 4.56
C ALA A 340 15.49 1.02 3.11
N SER A 341 15.30 2.28 2.75
CA SER A 341 15.00 2.68 1.38
C SER A 341 15.69 3.98 1.02
N ILE A 342 16.04 4.11 -0.26
CA ILE A 342 16.54 5.34 -0.85
C ILE A 342 15.72 5.65 -2.10
N SER A 343 15.41 6.92 -2.31
CA SER A 343 14.80 7.43 -3.53
C SER A 343 15.44 8.74 -3.93
N SER A 344 16.00 8.77 -5.13
CA SER A 344 16.70 9.88 -5.74
C SER A 344 15.95 10.28 -7.00
N ARG A 345 15.19 11.38 -6.93
CA ARG A 345 14.44 11.97 -8.04
C ARG A 345 15.15 13.22 -8.55
N ASN A 346 15.37 13.27 -9.86
CA ASN A 346 15.92 14.40 -10.60
C ASN A 346 17.37 14.83 -10.26
N GLN A 347 18.13 14.07 -9.46
CA GLN A 347 19.59 14.28 -9.33
C GLN A 347 20.30 13.96 -10.66
N LEU A 348 19.73 13.01 -11.41
CA LEU A 348 19.92 12.91 -12.84
C LEU A 348 18.63 13.38 -13.51
N GLN A 349 18.75 14.25 -14.51
CA GLN A 349 17.61 14.90 -15.15
C GLN A 349 16.54 13.87 -15.54
N ASN A 350 15.30 14.15 -15.13
CA ASN A 350 14.12 13.34 -15.43
C ASN A 350 14.24 11.85 -15.02
N THR A 351 15.08 11.55 -14.03
CA THR A 351 15.38 10.17 -13.62
C THR A 351 14.98 9.96 -12.16
N HIS A 352 14.41 8.79 -11.88
CA HIS A 352 14.16 8.30 -10.52
C HIS A 352 14.94 7.01 -10.30
N LEU A 353 15.94 7.07 -9.41
CA LEU A 353 16.69 5.92 -8.92
C LEU A 353 16.20 5.58 -7.52
N TYR A 354 15.94 4.32 -7.25
CA TYR A 354 15.46 3.89 -5.94
C TYR A 354 15.96 2.50 -5.57
N GLY A 355 16.05 2.27 -4.27
CA GLY A 355 16.46 0.99 -3.72
C GLY A 355 15.74 0.72 -2.41
N THR A 356 15.47 -0.55 -2.13
CA THR A 356 14.87 -1.02 -0.88
C THR A 356 15.62 -2.25 -0.40
N LEU A 357 16.00 -2.27 0.88
CA LEU A 357 16.58 -3.41 1.58
C LEU A 357 15.59 -3.84 2.67
N PHE A 358 15.30 -5.14 2.74
CA PHE A 358 14.46 -5.72 3.78
C PHE A 358 15.22 -6.86 4.43
N ILE A 359 15.33 -6.84 5.74
CA ILE A 359 16.11 -7.78 6.51
C ILE A 359 15.21 -8.41 7.56
N ASP A 360 14.98 -9.71 7.41
CA ASP A 360 14.14 -10.50 8.31
C ASP A 360 14.98 -10.99 9.50
N GLU A 361 16.16 -11.55 9.22
CA GLU A 361 17.07 -12.04 10.25
C GLU A 361 18.51 -11.62 9.97
N ILE A 362 19.19 -11.11 11.00
CA ILE A 362 20.64 -10.84 10.97
C ILE A 362 21.30 -11.68 12.04
N THR A 363 22.16 -12.61 11.63
CA THR A 363 23.11 -13.28 12.53
C THR A 363 24.43 -12.49 12.53
N LEU A 364 24.57 -11.50 13.43
CA LEU A 364 25.75 -10.62 13.50
C LEU A 364 27.08 -11.39 13.65
N ASN A 365 27.04 -12.57 14.28
CA ASN A 365 28.25 -13.37 14.57
C ASN A 365 28.84 -14.11 13.36
N ASN A 366 28.16 -14.15 12.20
CA ASN A 366 28.59 -14.95 11.03
C ASN A 366 28.49 -14.19 9.69
N VAL A 367 28.32 -12.86 9.70
CA VAL A 367 28.07 -12.05 8.47
C VAL A 367 29.19 -12.21 7.42
N PHE A 368 30.44 -12.46 7.84
CA PHE A 368 31.59 -12.64 6.96
C PHE A 368 31.99 -14.11 6.72
N ASN A 369 31.20 -15.09 7.20
CA ASN A 369 31.48 -16.51 7.04
C ASN A 369 30.52 -17.16 6.02
N PRO A 370 30.96 -17.42 4.77
CA PRO A 370 30.09 -17.91 3.70
C PRO A 370 29.41 -19.25 3.99
N LYS A 371 29.95 -20.05 4.93
CA LYS A 371 29.42 -21.38 5.31
C LYS A 371 28.45 -21.33 6.48
N LYS A 372 28.39 -20.23 7.23
CA LYS A 372 27.54 -20.05 8.43
C LYS A 372 26.61 -18.84 8.35
N GLN A 373 26.71 -18.07 7.28
CA GLN A 373 25.89 -16.91 7.01
C GLN A 373 24.46 -17.35 6.68
N ARG A 374 23.51 -17.02 7.56
CA ARG A 374 22.07 -17.10 7.27
C ARG A 374 21.64 -15.78 6.66
N ASN A 375 21.34 -15.78 5.36
CA ASN A 375 20.93 -14.59 4.62
C ASN A 375 19.42 -14.53 4.48
N HIS A 376 18.73 -14.08 5.52
CA HIS A 376 17.29 -13.84 5.46
C HIS A 376 17.05 -12.36 5.17
N PHE A 377 17.40 -11.94 3.95
CA PHE A 377 17.15 -10.58 3.47
C PHE A 377 16.69 -10.58 2.01
N GLY A 378 16.11 -9.48 1.58
CA GLY A 378 15.82 -9.21 0.19
C GLY A 378 16.26 -7.79 -0.17
N PHE A 379 16.45 -7.53 -1.45
CA PHE A 379 16.64 -6.17 -1.94
C PHE A 379 15.96 -5.96 -3.29
N SER A 380 15.58 -4.72 -3.55
CA SER A 380 15.09 -4.27 -4.84
C SER A 380 15.85 -3.02 -5.25
N LEU A 381 16.23 -2.94 -6.51
CA LEU A 381 16.86 -1.79 -7.15
C LEU A 381 16.05 -1.43 -8.39
N GLY A 382 15.74 -0.16 -8.58
CA GLY A 382 15.01 0.29 -9.74
C GLY A 382 15.48 1.64 -10.25
N ALA A 383 15.30 1.83 -11.55
CA ALA A 383 15.56 3.06 -12.24
C ALA A 383 14.41 3.34 -13.21
N SER A 384 13.99 4.59 -13.32
CA SER A 384 13.07 5.02 -14.35
C SER A 384 13.45 6.37 -14.91
N THR A 385 13.13 6.61 -16.17
CA THR A 385 13.30 7.89 -16.88
C THR A 385 11.96 8.34 -17.44
N ILE A 386 11.74 9.66 -17.53
CA ILE A 386 10.53 10.25 -18.10
C ILE A 386 10.90 11.35 -19.11
N ASP A 387 10.12 11.50 -20.17
CA ASP A 387 10.37 12.44 -21.27
C ASP A 387 11.75 12.27 -21.94
N LEU A 388 12.33 11.07 -21.86
CA LEU A 388 13.61 10.72 -22.47
C LEU A 388 13.46 9.43 -23.29
N PRO A 389 13.76 9.41 -24.60
CA PRO A 389 14.18 10.55 -25.45
C PRO A 389 13.03 11.41 -25.99
N VAL A 390 11.77 11.08 -25.68
CA VAL A 390 10.57 11.76 -26.20
C VAL A 390 9.63 12.09 -25.05
N ASP A 391 9.01 13.27 -25.09
CA ASP A 391 7.98 13.70 -24.15
C ASP A 391 6.90 12.64 -23.94
N ASN A 392 6.46 12.50 -22.68
CA ASN A 392 5.43 11.59 -22.21
C ASN A 392 5.77 10.10 -22.27
N LEU A 393 7.01 9.75 -22.65
CA LEU A 393 7.55 8.41 -22.56
C LEU A 393 8.19 8.18 -21.20
N LYS A 394 7.77 7.14 -20.49
CA LYS A 394 8.43 6.63 -19.29
C LYS A 394 9.00 5.25 -19.54
N PHE A 395 10.27 5.06 -19.23
CA PHE A 395 10.92 3.75 -19.18
C PHE A 395 11.21 3.37 -17.73
N THR A 396 11.07 2.10 -17.37
CA THR A 396 11.36 1.58 -16.03
C THR A 396 12.05 0.23 -16.13
N LEU A 397 13.08 0.04 -15.28
CA LEU A 397 13.81 -1.20 -15.12
C LEU A 397 14.01 -1.47 -13.63
N GLU A 398 13.66 -2.68 -13.20
CA GLU A 398 13.74 -3.11 -11.81
C GLU A 398 14.39 -4.50 -11.72
N PHE A 399 15.18 -4.68 -10.67
CA PHE A 399 15.68 -5.98 -10.24
C PHE A 399 15.39 -6.19 -8.77
N THR A 400 14.73 -7.31 -8.45
CA THR A 400 14.43 -7.71 -7.07
C THR A 400 15.01 -9.10 -6.81
N LYS A 401 15.68 -9.26 -5.67
CA LYS A 401 16.14 -10.55 -5.13
C LYS A 401 15.59 -10.75 -3.73
N VAL A 402 14.88 -11.84 -3.51
CA VAL A 402 14.43 -12.29 -2.19
C VAL A 402 15.12 -13.62 -1.88
N TYR A 403 15.95 -13.65 -0.85
CA TYR A 403 16.64 -14.89 -0.45
C TYR A 403 15.69 -15.88 0.22
N PRO A 404 16.11 -17.15 0.39
CA PRO A 404 15.31 -18.14 1.11
C PRO A 404 14.91 -17.71 2.53
N TYR A 405 13.77 -18.20 3.01
CA TYR A 405 13.18 -17.96 4.33
C TYR A 405 12.70 -16.54 4.64
N VAL A 406 12.91 -15.56 3.76
CA VAL A 406 12.33 -14.21 3.93
C VAL A 406 10.79 -14.29 3.91
N TYR A 407 10.15 -13.60 4.85
CA TYR A 407 8.71 -13.60 5.14
C TYR A 407 8.19 -14.84 5.88
N SER A 408 9.03 -15.85 6.09
CA SER A 408 8.69 -17.07 6.83
C SER A 408 9.14 -16.97 8.28
N HIS A 409 8.45 -17.71 9.14
CA HIS A 409 8.79 -17.83 10.55
C HIS A 409 8.33 -19.18 11.08
N PHE A 410 9.17 -19.86 11.88
CA PHE A 410 8.85 -21.18 12.44
C PHE A 410 7.61 -21.15 13.36
N ILE A 411 7.31 -20.01 14.00
CA ILE A 411 6.02 -19.77 14.66
C ILE A 411 5.04 -19.28 13.60
N ARG A 412 4.10 -20.16 13.21
CA ARG A 412 3.14 -19.91 12.12
C ARG A 412 2.29 -18.65 12.31
N THR A 413 2.00 -18.27 13.56
CA THR A 413 1.20 -17.07 13.87
C THR A 413 1.98 -15.76 13.67
N THR A 414 3.30 -15.80 13.49
CA THR A 414 4.15 -14.61 13.35
C THR A 414 4.87 -14.51 12.00
N THR A 415 4.48 -15.31 10.99
CA THR A 415 4.95 -15.13 9.60
C THR A 415 4.65 -13.73 9.06
N TYR A 416 5.41 -13.21 8.09
CA TYR A 416 5.19 -11.88 7.51
C TYR A 416 4.05 -11.89 6.47
N GLN A 417 2.86 -12.31 6.93
CA GLN A 417 1.68 -12.59 6.10
C GLN A 417 0.38 -12.16 6.80
N SER A 418 -0.65 -11.88 6.02
CA SER A 418 -2.03 -11.71 6.49
C SER A 418 -2.99 -12.42 5.54
N ALA A 419 -3.94 -13.18 6.08
CA ALA A 419 -4.89 -14.00 5.33
C ALA A 419 -4.19 -14.94 4.33
N SER A 420 -3.07 -15.55 4.78
CA SER A 420 -2.22 -16.43 3.96
C SER A 420 -1.61 -15.76 2.71
N TYR A 421 -1.53 -14.44 2.68
CA TYR A 421 -0.84 -13.66 1.66
C TYR A 421 0.34 -12.92 2.26
N THR A 422 1.49 -12.95 1.58
CA THR A 422 2.67 -12.16 1.98
C THR A 422 2.34 -10.67 2.06
N LEU A 423 2.83 -10.03 3.13
CA LEU A 423 2.77 -8.58 3.28
C LEU A 423 3.82 -7.90 2.41
N GLY A 424 4.94 -8.55 2.10
CA GLY A 424 6.02 -8.00 1.27
C GLY A 424 5.83 -8.28 -0.22
N HIS A 425 6.90 -8.65 -0.91
CA HIS A 425 6.86 -8.87 -2.36
C HIS A 425 6.05 -10.11 -2.71
N TRP A 426 5.12 -10.00 -3.66
CA TRP A 426 4.16 -11.04 -4.02
C TRP A 426 4.77 -12.37 -4.53
N MET A 427 6.06 -12.40 -4.85
CA MET A 427 6.75 -13.63 -5.25
C MET A 427 7.14 -14.52 -4.06
N GLY A 428 7.06 -13.99 -2.84
CA GLY A 428 7.52 -14.65 -1.62
C GLY A 428 9.04 -14.79 -1.57
N SER A 429 9.51 -15.72 -0.75
CA SER A 429 10.90 -16.09 -0.52
C SER A 429 11.58 -16.73 -1.75
N ASN A 430 12.91 -16.89 -1.73
CA ASN A 430 13.68 -17.69 -2.69
C ASN A 430 13.33 -17.39 -4.17
N ALA A 431 13.32 -16.12 -4.53
CA ALA A 431 12.95 -15.67 -5.86
C ALA A 431 13.77 -14.48 -6.32
N ASP A 432 13.89 -14.31 -7.63
CA ASP A 432 14.32 -13.05 -8.23
C ASP A 432 13.53 -12.69 -9.46
N GLN A 433 13.45 -11.39 -9.72
CA GLN A 433 12.72 -10.81 -10.82
C GLN A 433 13.54 -9.72 -11.50
N VAL A 434 13.52 -9.75 -12.82
CA VAL A 434 13.80 -8.58 -13.66
C VAL A 434 12.47 -8.12 -14.23
N TYR A 435 12.12 -6.85 -14.03
CA TYR A 435 10.92 -6.22 -14.58
C TYR A 435 11.33 -5.02 -15.42
N ALA A 436 10.71 -4.87 -16.60
CA ALA A 436 10.90 -3.70 -17.44
C ALA A 436 9.57 -3.25 -18.04
N SER A 437 9.39 -1.94 -18.17
CA SER A 437 8.21 -1.38 -18.81
C SER A 437 8.50 -0.08 -19.58
N LEU A 438 7.71 0.10 -20.62
CA LEU A 438 7.64 1.31 -21.42
C LEU A 438 6.19 1.81 -21.40
N ASN A 439 5.97 3.01 -20.88
CA ASN A 439 4.67 3.65 -20.79
C ASN A 439 4.68 4.93 -21.61
N TYR A 440 3.73 5.09 -22.53
CA TYR A 440 3.59 6.32 -23.31
C TYR A 440 2.19 6.91 -23.10
N ARG A 441 2.12 8.17 -22.67
CA ARG A 441 0.85 8.89 -22.52
C ARG A 441 0.56 9.68 -23.81
N PHE A 442 -0.53 9.34 -24.50
CA PHE A 442 -0.91 9.98 -25.76
C PHE A 442 -1.73 11.25 -25.55
N LEU A 443 -2.69 11.17 -24.62
CA LEU A 443 -3.59 12.26 -24.25
C LEU A 443 -4.09 12.01 -22.83
N ARG A 444 -4.73 13.01 -22.21
CA ARG A 444 -5.18 12.93 -20.83
C ARG A 444 -6.10 11.72 -20.61
N GLY A 445 -5.64 10.74 -19.82
CA GLY A 445 -6.38 9.51 -19.52
C GLY A 445 -6.21 8.37 -20.53
N LEU A 446 -5.40 8.53 -21.59
CA LEU A 446 -5.06 7.46 -22.53
C LEU A 446 -3.54 7.23 -22.58
N LYS A 447 -3.13 6.02 -22.20
CA LYS A 447 -1.74 5.58 -22.21
C LYS A 447 -1.62 4.17 -22.78
N ALA A 448 -0.51 3.86 -23.45
CA ALA A 448 -0.11 2.49 -23.75
C ALA A 448 1.02 2.07 -22.80
N THR A 449 0.97 0.82 -22.34
CA THR A 449 2.05 0.23 -21.54
C THR A 449 2.46 -1.08 -22.19
N LEU A 450 3.73 -1.19 -22.54
CA LEU A 450 4.39 -2.45 -22.85
C LEU A 450 5.25 -2.83 -21.65
N TRP A 451 5.13 -4.05 -21.16
CA TRP A 451 5.94 -4.52 -20.03
C TRP A 451 6.32 -5.98 -20.21
N GLY A 452 7.39 -6.38 -19.56
CA GLY A 452 7.87 -7.75 -19.50
C GLY A 452 8.52 -8.02 -18.16
N GLN A 453 8.42 -9.26 -17.68
CA GLN A 453 9.09 -9.69 -16.48
C GLN A 453 9.62 -11.11 -16.63
N TYR A 454 10.79 -11.35 -16.07
CA TYR A 454 11.38 -12.68 -15.95
C TYR A 454 11.58 -12.99 -14.48
N ILE A 455 11.11 -14.16 -14.04
CA ILE A 455 11.15 -14.56 -12.63
C ILE A 455 11.81 -15.93 -12.53
N ARG A 456 12.78 -16.06 -11.63
CA ARG A 456 13.29 -17.35 -11.16
C ARG A 456 12.76 -17.58 -9.75
N LYS A 457 12.15 -18.75 -9.54
CA LYS A 457 11.62 -19.18 -8.25
C LYS A 457 12.32 -20.48 -7.87
N GLY A 458 12.97 -20.51 -6.72
CA GLY A 458 13.59 -21.72 -6.19
C GLY A 458 12.55 -22.63 -5.53
N GLU A 459 13.02 -23.78 -5.06
CA GLU A 459 12.17 -24.77 -4.38
C GLU A 459 11.58 -24.21 -3.07
N PRO A 460 10.39 -24.69 -2.66
CA PRO A 460 9.80 -24.35 -1.37
C PRO A 460 10.74 -24.71 -0.21
N GLU A 461 10.85 -23.81 0.76
CA GLU A 461 11.67 -24.02 1.94
C GLU A 461 10.98 -24.85 3.02
N ASP A 462 11.78 -25.54 3.83
CA ASP A 462 11.32 -26.24 5.02
C ASP A 462 11.44 -25.32 6.23
N GLU A 463 10.33 -24.66 6.60
CA GLU A 463 10.29 -23.66 7.69
C GLU A 463 10.72 -24.22 9.05
N SER A 464 10.67 -25.55 9.25
CA SER A 464 11.15 -26.18 10.48
C SER A 464 12.67 -26.08 10.66
N LYS A 465 13.41 -25.95 9.54
CA LYS A 465 14.87 -25.84 9.53
C LYS A 465 15.37 -24.42 9.76
N GLN A 466 14.49 -23.43 9.95
CA GLN A 466 14.89 -22.07 10.26
C GLN A 466 15.60 -21.97 11.63
N GLN A 467 15.38 -22.94 12.54
CA GLN A 467 16.05 -23.00 13.84
C GLN A 467 17.47 -23.62 13.78
N GLU A 468 17.71 -24.56 12.85
CA GLU A 468 19.00 -25.26 12.66
C GLU A 468 20.07 -24.39 12.01
#